data_AF-A0A2H0QX28-F1
#
_entry.id   AF-A0A2H0QX28-F1
#
_cell.length_a   1.000
_cell.length_b   1.000
_cell.length_c   1.000
_cell.angle_alpha   90.00
_cell.angle_beta   90.00
_cell.angle_gamma   90.00
#
_symmetry.space_group_name_H-M   'P 1'
#
loop_
_entity.id
_entity.type
_entity.pdbx_description
1 polymer ?
#
loop_
_entity_poly.entity_id
_entity_poly.type
_entity_poly.pdbx_seq_one_letter_code
_entity_poly.pdbx_strand_id
1 'polypeptide(L)'
;MNINFVDKITVEKGKHTIYHLLGKSEDGGNIHYYLDVLPSKKEGFLKALKPGIVLTDYGTLVAGYAGDTPDEESVQFMRDNFGVDLLEAA
;
A
#
# COMPACT_ATOMS: atom_id res chain seq x y z
N MET A 1 6.73 14.04 -4.25
CA MET A 1 6.99 13.36 -2.97
C MET A 1 7.87 12.14 -3.24
N ASN A 2 9.11 12.13 -2.75
CA ASN A 2 10.05 11.03 -2.99
C ASN A 2 9.84 9.96 -1.93
N ILE A 3 9.10 8.91 -2.29
CA ILE A 3 8.78 7.80 -1.40
C ILE A 3 9.86 6.72 -1.55
N ASN A 4 10.64 6.48 -0.50
CA ASN A 4 11.53 5.32 -0.41
C ASN A 4 10.69 4.14 0.13
N PHE A 5 10.50 3.10 -0.67
CA PHE A 5 9.74 1.92 -0.28
C PHE A 5 10.60 0.98 0.59
N VAL A 6 10.21 0.79 1.86
CA VAL A 6 11.04 0.09 2.86
C VAL A 6 10.59 -1.34 3.15
N ASP A 7 9.32 -1.68 2.88
CA ASP A 7 8.79 -3.01 3.11
C ASP A 7 7.70 -3.38 2.09
N LYS A 8 7.46 -4.68 1.90
CA LYS A 8 6.51 -5.23 0.93
C LYS A 8 5.79 -6.43 1.51
N ILE A 9 4.68 -6.18 2.19
CA ILE A 9 3.70 -7.22 2.49
C ILE A 9 2.79 -7.37 1.26
N THR A 10 2.69 -8.60 0.73
CA THR A 10 1.77 -8.93 -0.36
C THR A 10 0.64 -9.78 0.20
N VAL A 11 -0.59 -9.30 0.08
CA VAL A 11 -1.77 -10.10 0.40
C VAL A 11 -2.52 -10.42 -0.89
N GLU A 12 -2.61 -11.71 -1.22
CA GLU A 12 -3.37 -12.20 -2.36
C GLU A 12 -4.71 -12.75 -1.87
N LYS A 13 -5.82 -12.10 -2.26
CA LYS A 13 -7.18 -12.44 -1.81
C LYS A 13 -8.12 -12.46 -3.00
N GLY A 14 -8.41 -13.67 -3.49
CA GLY A 14 -9.19 -13.86 -4.71
C GLY A 14 -8.47 -13.28 -5.92
N LYS A 15 -9.02 -12.21 -6.50
CA LYS A 15 -8.44 -11.51 -7.67
C LYS A 15 -7.58 -10.31 -7.30
N HIS A 16 -7.55 -9.92 -6.03
CA HIS A 16 -6.86 -8.73 -5.55
C HIS A 16 -5.43 -9.06 -5.13
N THR A 17 -4.49 -8.18 -5.51
CA THR A 17 -3.08 -8.27 -5.10
C THR A 17 -2.72 -6.96 -4.44
N ILE A 18 -2.79 -6.93 -3.11
CA ILE A 18 -2.54 -5.71 -2.34
C ILE A 18 -1.07 -5.64 -1.96
N TYR A 19 -0.46 -4.52 -2.30
CA TYR A 19 0.89 -4.16 -1.89
C TYR A 19 0.82 -3.08 -0.82
N HIS A 20 1.37 -3.39 0.36
CA HIS A 20 1.71 -2.38 1.34
C HIS A 20 3.05 -1.74 0.96
N LEU A 21 3.07 -0.42 0.98
CA LEU A 21 4.18 0.43 0.61
C LEU A 21 4.40 1.44 1.73
N LEU A 22 5.51 1.28 2.46
CA LEU A 22 5.93 2.24 3.48
C LEU A 22 6.81 3.33 2.85
N GLY A 23 6.43 4.58 3.07
CA GLY A 23 7.12 5.79 2.66
C GLY A 23 7.51 6.70 3.82
N LYS A 24 8.24 7.77 3.50
CA LYS A 24 8.60 8.84 4.43
C LYS A 24 8.07 10.20 3.95
N SER A 25 7.43 10.95 4.84
CA SER A 25 7.08 12.36 4.64
C SER A 25 8.30 13.28 4.83
N GLU A 26 8.15 14.55 4.44
CA GLU A 26 9.20 15.57 4.56
C GLU A 26 9.64 15.85 6.00
N ASP A 27 8.73 15.67 6.96
CA ASP A 27 8.99 15.77 8.41
C ASP A 27 9.58 14.49 9.03
N GLY A 28 9.85 13.46 8.21
CA GLY A 28 10.40 12.18 8.66
C GLY A 28 9.35 11.19 9.21
N GLY A 29 8.07 11.55 9.17
CA GLY A 29 6.95 10.64 9.49
C GLY A 29 6.84 9.47 8.52
N ASN A 30 6.29 8.36 9.00
CA ASN A 30 5.94 7.21 8.16
C ASN A 30 4.63 7.50 7.41
N ILE A 31 4.56 7.06 6.15
CA ILE A 31 3.31 7.06 5.39
C ILE A 31 3.11 5.68 4.77
N HIS A 32 1.96 5.08 5.03
CA HIS A 32 1.61 3.75 4.58
C HIS A 32 0.64 3.89 3.40
N TYR A 33 0.89 3.15 2.32
CA TYR A 33 -0.02 3.04 1.18
C TYR A 33 -0.34 1.57 0.92
N TYR A 34 -1.61 1.26 0.67
CA TYR A 34 -2.07 -0.05 0.28
C TYR A 34 -2.66 0.05 -1.13
N LEU A 35 -1.99 -0.58 -2.08
CA LEU A 35 -2.34 -0.52 -3.50
C LEU A 35 -2.82 -1.89 -3.98
N ASP A 36 -4.06 -1.97 -4.43
CA ASP A 36 -4.54 -3.14 -5.18
C ASP A 36 -4.07 -3.05 -6.62
N VAL A 37 -3.05 -3.83 -6.96
CA VAL A 37 -2.38 -3.80 -8.26
C VAL A 37 -3.08 -4.71 -9.26
N LEU A 38 -3.32 -4.17 -10.46
CA LEU A 38 -3.91 -4.93 -11.55
C LEU A 38 -2.98 -6.10 -11.94
N PRO A 39 -3.49 -7.33 -12.10
CA PRO A 39 -2.67 -8.49 -12.44
C PRO A 39 -1.81 -8.28 -13.69
N SER A 40 -2.35 -7.62 -14.72
CA SER A 40 -1.64 -7.29 -15.97
C SER A 40 -0.54 -6.23 -15.82
N LYS A 41 -0.54 -5.49 -14.71
CA LYS A 41 0.42 -4.42 -14.42
C LYS A 41 1.45 -4.81 -13.36
N LYS A 42 1.28 -5.95 -12.67
CA LYS A 42 2.15 -6.43 -11.58
C LYS A 42 3.63 -6.42 -11.93
N GLU A 43 4.03 -7.00 -13.06
CA GLU A 43 5.44 -7.04 -13.45
C GLU A 43 6.02 -5.64 -13.71
N GLY A 44 5.26 -4.78 -14.40
CA GLY A 44 5.65 -3.39 -14.66
C GLY A 44 5.74 -2.55 -13.38
N PHE A 45 4.80 -2.76 -12.45
CA PHE A 45 4.78 -2.12 -11.15
C PHE A 45 6.04 -2.42 -10.36
N LEU A 46 6.41 -3.70 -10.25
CA LEU A 46 7.60 -4.12 -9.50
C LEU A 46 8.90 -3.54 -10.08
N LYS A 47 8.99 -3.38 -11.40
CA LYS A 47 10.14 -2.74 -12.06
C LYS A 47 10.17 -1.23 -11.88
N ALA A 48 9.01 -0.62 -11.69
CA ALA A 48 8.86 0.83 -11.57
C ALA A 48 8.90 1.35 -10.12
N LEU A 49 9.07 0.45 -9.14
CA LEU A 49 8.98 0.73 -7.70
C LEU A 49 10.21 1.50 -7.20
N LYS A 50 10.24 2.80 -7.51
CA LYS A 50 11.28 3.76 -7.17
C LYS A 50 10.65 5.09 -6.73
N PRO A 51 11.39 5.98 -6.05
CA PRO A 51 10.87 7.30 -5.69
C PRO A 51 10.29 8.04 -6.90
N GLY A 52 9.10 8.60 -6.74
CA GLY A 52 8.39 9.32 -7.80
C GLY A 52 7.47 8.47 -8.68
N ILE A 53 7.30 7.17 -8.39
CA ILE A 53 6.27 6.35 -9.03
C ILE A 53 4.86 6.95 -8.80
N VAL A 54 4.04 6.96 -9.86
CA VAL A 54 2.61 7.26 -9.77
C VAL A 54 1.87 5.94 -9.57
N LEU A 55 1.50 5.66 -8.32
CA LEU A 55 0.91 4.36 -7.93
C LEU A 55 -0.39 4.04 -8.69
N THR A 56 -1.19 5.05 -8.98
CA THR A 56 -2.48 4.93 -9.67
C THR A 56 -2.36 4.47 -11.13
N ASP A 57 -1.16 4.50 -11.72
CA ASP A 57 -0.94 3.94 -13.07
C ASP A 57 -0.96 2.41 -13.09
N TYR A 58 -0.83 1.77 -11.92
CA TYR A 58 -0.67 0.33 -11.77
C TYR A 58 -1.84 -0.35 -11.03
N GLY A 59 -2.66 0.42 -10.34
CA GLY A 59 -3.70 -0.11 -9.46
C GLY A 59 -4.56 0.95 -8.80
N THR A 60 -5.35 0.51 -7.83
CA THR A 60 -6.23 1.39 -7.04
C THR A 60 -5.67 1.52 -5.63
N LEU A 61 -5.48 2.75 -5.15
CA LEU A 61 -5.11 2.98 -3.76
C LEU A 61 -6.33 2.69 -2.89
N VAL A 62 -6.26 1.67 -2.04
CA VAL A 62 -7.39 1.19 -1.23
C VAL A 62 -7.33 1.66 0.21
N ALA A 63 -6.14 1.97 0.72
CA ALA A 63 -5.96 2.63 2.01
C ALA A 63 -4.64 3.41 2.04
N GLY A 64 -4.57 4.41 2.89
CA GLY A 64 -3.31 5.06 3.23
C GLY A 64 -3.44 5.96 4.44
N TYR A 65 -2.42 5.96 5.28
CA TYR A 65 -2.39 6.72 6.53
C TYR A 65 -0.97 7.22 6.84
N ALA A 66 -0.90 8.29 7.62
CA ALA A 66 0.35 8.84 8.12
C ALA A 66 0.54 8.48 9.61
N GLY A 67 1.78 8.30 10.02
CA GLY A 67 2.13 7.81 11.35
C GLY A 67 2.14 6.29 11.44
N ASP A 68 2.26 5.79 12.66
CA ASP A 68 2.50 4.36 12.92
C ASP A 68 1.20 3.56 13.15
N THR A 69 0.06 4.23 13.23
CA THR A 69 -1.22 3.58 13.55
C THR A 69 -2.29 3.95 12.52
N PRO A 70 -2.91 2.96 11.84
CA PRO A 70 -4.06 3.20 10.98
C PRO A 70 -5.27 3.65 11.80
N ASP A 71 -6.15 4.43 11.19
CA ASP A 71 -7.46 4.73 11.77
C ASP A 71 -8.39 3.50 11.71
N GLU A 72 -9.36 3.44 12.62
CA GLU A 72 -10.28 2.29 12.75
C GLU A 72 -11.12 2.05 11.49
N GLU A 73 -11.46 3.10 10.74
CA GLU A 73 -12.24 2.99 9.51
C GLU A 73 -11.41 2.27 8.42
N SER A 74 -10.14 2.65 8.25
CA SER A 74 -9.21 1.98 7.34
C SER A 74 -8.97 0.52 7.73
N VAL A 75 -8.80 0.23 9.02
CA VAL A 75 -8.65 -1.16 9.54
C VAL A 75 -9.87 -2.00 9.17
N GLN A 76 -11.06 -1.50 9.47
CA GLN A 76 -12.30 -2.23 9.24
C GLN A 76 -12.58 -2.40 7.75
N PHE A 77 -12.37 -1.35 6.95
CA PHE A 77 -12.52 -1.40 5.49
C PHE A 77 -11.61 -2.46 4.86
N MET A 78 -10.33 -2.48 5.25
CA MET A 78 -9.36 -3.43 4.70
C MET A 78 -9.64 -4.87 5.15
N ARG A 79 -10.12 -5.05 6.37
CA ARG A 79 -10.54 -6.36 6.88
C ARG A 79 -11.78 -6.89 6.14
N ASP A 80 -12.80 -6.05 5.96
CA ASP A 80 -14.07 -6.50 5.38
C ASP A 80 -13.99 -6.73 3.87
N ASN A 81 -13.29 -5.84 3.15
CA ASN A 81 -13.23 -5.90 1.68
C ASN A 81 -12.11 -6.79 1.17
N PHE A 82 -11.02 -6.91 1.94
CA PHE A 82 -9.81 -7.60 1.48
C PHE A 82 -9.30 -8.66 2.46
N GLY A 83 -9.86 -8.78 3.67
CA GLY A 83 -9.36 -9.73 4.67
C GLY A 83 -7.91 -9.44 5.08
N VAL A 84 -7.51 -8.16 5.06
CA VAL A 84 -6.20 -7.66 5.49
C VAL A 84 -6.36 -7.01 6.85
N ASP A 85 -5.59 -7.46 7.84
CA ASP A 85 -5.50 -6.78 9.13
C ASP A 85 -4.35 -5.77 9.10
N LEU A 86 -4.67 -4.48 9.18
CA LEU A 86 -3.65 -3.42 9.16
C LEU A 86 -2.87 -3.33 10.47
N LEU A 87 -3.40 -3.86 11.58
CA LEU A 87 -2.76 -3.81 12.90
C LEU A 87 -1.75 -4.95 13.11
N GLU A 88 -1.84 -6.03 12.34
CA GLU A 88 -0.83 -7.10 12.32
C GLU A 88 0.30 -6.83 11.30
N ALA A 89 0.10 -5.86 10.41
CA ALA A 89 1.00 -5.51 9.31
C ALA A 89 1.81 -4.22 9.54
N ALA A 90 1.59 -3.52 10.66
CA ALA A 90 2.30 -2.32 11.11
C ALA A 90 3.20 -2.65 12.31
#